data_AF-A0A1Q8QIA6-F1
#
_entry.id   AF-A0A1Q8QIA6-F1
#
_cell.length_a   1.000
_cell.length_b   1.000
_cell.length_c   1.000
_cell.angle_alpha   90.00
_cell.angle_beta   90.00
_cell.angle_gamma   90.00
#
_symmetry.space_group_name_H-M   'P 1'
#
loop_
_entity.id
_entity.type
_entity.pdbx_description
1 polymer ?
#
loop_
_entity_poly.entity_id
_entity_poly.type
_entity_poly.pdbx_seq_one_letter_code
_entity_poly.pdbx_strand_id
1 'polypeptide(L)'
;MCRTLIVAFLACLLLTHSAQALAEADVAGMWRGSLYGSSLSAVIEQDGNAVKAEVVVCALTGETNVYHVVGAIFNGHVYMFHGSGHIFEGDAKGNELVGTLTTKGGSKVELRATRTQQ
;
A
#
# COMPACT_ATOMS: atom_id res chain seq x y z
N MET A 1 0.43 -1.16 -56.96
CA MET A 1 1.38 -1.40 -55.84
C MET A 1 1.22 -0.45 -54.63
N CYS A 2 0.18 0.40 -54.57
CA CYS A 2 0.04 1.43 -53.53
C CYS A 2 -0.90 1.05 -52.35
N ARG A 3 -1.75 0.02 -52.49
CA ARG A 3 -2.76 -0.34 -51.46
C ARG A 3 -2.25 -1.31 -50.40
N THR A 4 -1.29 -2.16 -50.75
CA THR A 4 -0.74 -3.20 -49.85
C THR A 4 0.20 -2.61 -48.78
N LEU A 5 0.89 -1.51 -49.10
CA LEU A 5 1.76 -0.78 -48.18
C LEU A 5 0.99 -0.05 -47.06
N ILE A 6 -0.21 0.48 -47.38
CA ILE A 6 -1.06 1.20 -46.41
C ILE A 6 -1.64 0.24 -45.36
N VAL A 7 -2.03 -0.96 -45.77
CA VAL A 7 -2.58 -1.99 -44.86
C VAL A 7 -1.51 -2.52 -43.90
N ALA A 8 -0.27 -2.69 -44.37
CA ALA A 8 0.86 -3.11 -43.52
C ALA A 8 1.22 -2.03 -42.48
N PHE A 9 1.13 -0.75 -42.85
CA PHE A 9 1.40 0.37 -41.93
C PHE A 9 0.35 0.50 -40.82
N LEU A 10 -0.94 0.27 -41.13
CA LEU A 10 -2.01 0.25 -40.12
C LEU A 10 -1.91 -0.95 -39.17
N ALA A 11 -1.44 -2.10 -39.65
CA ALA A 11 -1.26 -3.30 -38.83
C ALA A 11 -0.13 -3.13 -37.78
N CYS A 12 0.94 -2.40 -38.11
CA CYS A 12 2.01 -2.08 -37.16
C CYS A 12 1.60 -1.04 -36.11
N LEU A 13 0.71 -0.10 -36.45
CA LEU A 13 0.20 0.91 -35.51
C LEU A 13 -0.75 0.36 -34.44
N LEU A 14 -1.33 -0.83 -34.65
CA LEU A 14 -2.16 -1.51 -33.66
C LEU A 14 -1.33 -2.32 -32.64
N LEU A 15 -0.08 -2.67 -32.94
CA LEU A 15 0.82 -3.40 -32.05
C LEU A 15 1.59 -2.51 -31.06
N THR A 16 1.48 -1.19 -31.18
CA THR A 16 2.05 -0.23 -30.23
C THR A 16 1.04 0.19 -29.16
N HIS A 17 -0.08 -0.52 -29.00
CA HIS A 17 -0.94 -0.39 -27.83
C HIS A 17 -0.10 -0.74 -26.61
N SER A 18 0.38 0.33 -25.99
CA SER A 18 1.38 0.33 -24.97
C SER A 18 0.86 -0.57 -23.86
N ALA A 19 1.65 -1.57 -23.47
CA ALA A 19 1.55 -2.12 -22.14
C ALA A 19 1.84 -0.95 -21.20
N GLN A 20 0.81 -0.16 -20.86
CA GLN A 20 0.85 0.71 -19.71
C GLN A 20 1.00 -0.27 -18.55
N ALA A 21 2.24 -0.47 -18.10
CA ALA A 21 2.47 -1.03 -16.79
C ALA A 21 1.65 -0.15 -15.86
N LEU A 22 0.54 -0.69 -15.34
CA LEU A 22 -0.20 -0.03 -14.28
C LEU A 22 0.83 0.19 -13.19
N ALA A 23 1.18 1.44 -12.95
CA ALA A 23 2.04 1.78 -11.84
C ALA A 23 1.40 1.17 -10.58
N GLU A 24 2.20 0.46 -9.80
CA GLU A 24 1.77 -0.07 -8.51
C GLU A 24 1.16 1.07 -7.68
N ALA A 25 0.19 0.75 -6.82
CA ALA A 25 -0.43 1.80 -6.02
C ALA A 25 0.65 2.51 -5.20
N ASP A 26 0.77 3.83 -5.35
CA ASP A 26 1.64 4.62 -4.49
C ASP A 26 0.98 4.69 -3.11
N VAL A 27 1.61 4.14 -2.09
CA VAL A 27 1.19 4.17 -0.68
C VAL A 27 2.07 5.06 0.20
N ALA A 28 3.08 5.72 -0.36
CA ALA A 28 3.97 6.61 0.38
C ALA A 28 3.18 7.79 0.99
N GLY A 29 3.60 8.24 2.17
CA GLY A 29 3.02 9.40 2.85
C GLY A 29 2.58 9.14 4.28
N MET A 30 1.89 10.12 4.86
CA MET A 30 1.39 10.09 6.23
C MET A 30 -0.04 9.55 6.28
N TRP A 31 -0.24 8.47 7.02
CA TRP A 31 -1.52 7.81 7.23
C TRP A 31 -1.98 7.95 8.68
N ARG A 32 -3.29 8.06 8.89
CA ARG A 32 -3.89 8.13 10.23
C ARG A 32 -5.07 7.18 10.38
N GLY A 33 -5.16 6.53 11.53
CA GLY A 33 -6.25 5.63 11.88
C GLY A 33 -6.53 5.62 13.38
N SER A 34 -7.42 4.72 13.80
CA SER A 34 -7.72 4.51 15.21
C SER A 34 -8.04 3.04 15.48
N LEU A 35 -7.67 2.54 16.65
CA LEU A 35 -8.01 1.20 17.11
C LEU A 35 -8.35 1.23 18.60
N TYR A 36 -9.56 0.79 18.96
CA TYR A 36 -10.03 0.70 20.35
C TYR A 36 -9.79 1.98 21.17
N GLY A 37 -9.99 3.14 20.53
CA GLY A 37 -9.79 4.46 21.13
C GLY A 37 -8.35 4.99 21.08
N SER A 38 -7.36 4.15 20.80
CA SER A 38 -5.99 4.59 20.51
C SER A 38 -5.93 5.25 19.13
N SER A 39 -5.11 6.29 18.99
CA SER A 39 -4.80 6.89 17.69
C SER A 39 -3.57 6.22 17.09
N LEU A 40 -3.57 6.12 15.75
CA LEU A 40 -2.46 5.57 14.98
C LEU A 40 -2.03 6.60 13.94
N SER A 41 -0.72 6.78 13.79
CA SER A 41 -0.14 7.45 12.63
C SER A 41 0.98 6.61 12.05
N ALA A 42 1.08 6.55 10.73
CA ALA A 42 2.14 5.85 10.04
C ALA A 42 2.75 6.75 8.97
N VAL A 43 4.08 6.86 8.96
CA VAL A 43 4.82 7.41 7.83
C VAL A 43 5.29 6.24 6.98
N ILE A 44 4.75 6.12 5.78
CA ILE A 44 5.08 5.05 4.83
C ILE A 44 6.07 5.60 3.79
N GLU A 45 7.17 4.88 3.60
CA GLU A 45 8.11 5.06 2.50
C GLU A 45 8.00 3.86 1.54
N GLN A 46 8.05 4.13 0.24
CA GLN A 46 7.94 3.12 -0.81
C GLN A 46 9.09 3.27 -1.83
N ASP A 47 9.71 2.15 -2.18
CA ASP A 47 10.70 2.03 -3.26
C ASP A 47 10.33 0.83 -4.15
N GLY A 48 9.75 1.13 -5.32
CA GLY A 48 9.10 0.11 -6.15
C GLY A 48 7.99 -0.61 -5.38
N ASN A 49 8.15 -1.92 -5.20
CA ASN A 49 7.20 -2.74 -4.42
C ASN A 49 7.61 -2.87 -2.95
N ALA A 50 8.80 -2.43 -2.56
CA ALA A 50 9.22 -2.48 -1.17
C ALA A 50 8.59 -1.33 -0.38
N VAL A 51 8.09 -1.63 0.82
CA VAL A 51 7.44 -0.65 1.69
C VAL A 51 8.03 -0.76 3.09
N LYS A 52 8.28 0.37 3.73
CA LYS A 52 8.65 0.43 5.15
C LYS A 52 7.87 1.54 5.83
N ALA A 53 7.59 1.38 7.12
CA ALA A 53 6.89 2.42 7.86
C ALA A 53 7.34 2.50 9.31
N GLU A 54 7.28 3.72 9.84
CA GLU A 54 7.24 3.98 11.27
C GLU A 54 5.77 4.17 11.67
N VAL A 55 5.29 3.35 12.59
CA VAL A 55 3.92 3.39 13.11
C VAL A 55 3.95 3.82 14.56
N VAL A 56 3.29 4.94 14.86
CA VAL A 56 3.11 5.46 16.21
C VAL A 56 1.70 5.14 16.67
N VAL A 57 1.58 4.49 17.83
CA VAL A 57 0.31 4.22 18.50
C VAL A 57 0.28 5.01 19.81
N CYS A 58 -0.68 5.92 19.93
CA CYS A 58 -0.93 6.66 21.16
C CYS A 58 -2.18 6.09 21.83
N ALA A 59 -1.99 5.46 22.99
CA ALA A 59 -3.06 4.88 23.78
C ALA A 59 -3.94 5.97 24.42
N LEU A 60 -5.14 5.60 24.84
CA LEU A 60 -6.04 6.49 25.60
C LEU A 60 -5.40 7.05 26.88
N THR A 61 -4.43 6.34 27.46
CA THR A 61 -3.65 6.77 28.63
C THR A 61 -2.60 7.82 28.31
N GLY A 62 -2.36 8.13 27.03
CA GLY A 62 -1.28 8.98 26.54
C GLY A 62 0.05 8.25 26.34
N GLU A 63 0.12 6.96 26.69
CA GLU A 63 1.30 6.13 26.41
C GLU A 63 1.50 6.02 24.90
N THR A 64 2.74 6.25 24.45
CA THR A 64 3.10 6.21 23.03
C THR A 64 4.07 5.07 22.77
N ASN A 65 3.74 4.24 21.79
CA ASN A 65 4.58 3.14 21.31
C ASN A 65 4.92 3.36 19.83
N VAL A 66 6.16 3.06 19.44
CA VAL A 66 6.65 3.19 18.06
C VAL A 66 7.06 1.82 17.53
N TYR A 67 6.62 1.50 16.32
CA TYR A 67 6.88 0.23 15.64
C TYR A 67 7.48 0.48 14.26
N HIS A 68 8.56 -0.22 13.95
CA HIS A 68 9.14 -0.23 12.61
C HIS A 68 8.71 -1.48 11.86
N VAL A 69 8.00 -1.28 10.76
CA VAL A 69 7.50 -2.37 9.92
C VAL A 69 8.10 -2.31 8.54
N VAL A 70 8.28 -3.48 7.94
CA VAL A 70 8.77 -3.65 6.56
C VAL A 70 7.83 -4.57 5.82
N GLY A 71 7.77 -4.43 4.51
CA GLY A 71 6.75 -5.10 3.74
C GLY A 71 6.88 -4.89 2.24
N ALA A 72 5.81 -5.25 1.55
CA ALA A 72 5.70 -5.11 0.12
C ALA A 72 4.27 -4.80 -0.31
N ILE A 73 4.12 -4.22 -1.50
CA ILE A 73 2.84 -3.97 -2.14
C ILE A 73 2.79 -4.63 -3.52
N PHE A 74 1.64 -5.23 -3.83
CA PHE A 74 1.34 -5.85 -5.11
C PHE A 74 -0.13 -5.64 -5.49
N ASN A 75 -0.39 -5.06 -6.65
CA ASN A 75 -1.73 -4.77 -7.17
C ASN A 75 -2.63 -4.02 -6.16
N GLY A 76 -2.06 -3.06 -5.42
CA GLY A 76 -2.74 -2.31 -4.37
C GLY A 76 -2.88 -3.04 -3.04
N HIS A 77 -2.44 -4.30 -2.93
CA HIS A 77 -2.47 -5.07 -1.70
C HIS A 77 -1.14 -4.98 -0.96
N VAL A 78 -1.17 -4.50 0.27
CA VAL A 78 -0.02 -4.24 1.13
C VAL A 78 0.14 -5.36 2.17
N TYR A 79 1.35 -5.88 2.29
CA TYR A 79 1.77 -6.84 3.30
C TYR A 79 2.87 -6.23 4.15
N MET A 80 2.65 -6.06 5.46
CA MET A 80 3.64 -5.50 6.39
C MET A 80 3.92 -6.46 7.55
N PHE A 81 5.16 -6.46 8.01
CA PHE A 81 5.65 -7.30 9.10
C PHE A 81 6.41 -6.46 10.13
N HIS A 82 6.15 -6.72 11.41
CA HIS A 82 6.95 -6.24 12.53
C HIS A 82 7.84 -7.37 13.06
N GLY A 83 9.09 -7.06 13.45
CA GLY A 83 10.07 -8.05 13.92
C GLY A 83 9.63 -8.96 15.08
N SER A 84 8.62 -8.55 15.86
CA SER A 84 8.05 -9.40 16.92
C SER A 84 7.08 -10.49 16.43
N GLY A 85 6.67 -10.48 15.16
CA GLY A 85 5.74 -11.44 14.58
C GLY A 85 4.32 -10.94 14.32
N HIS A 86 4.07 -9.62 14.36
CA HIS A 86 2.79 -9.06 13.89
C HIS A 86 2.81 -8.89 12.37
N ILE A 87 1.68 -9.20 11.73
CA ILE A 87 1.51 -9.10 10.28
C ILE A 87 0.28 -8.25 10.00
N PHE A 88 0.40 -7.29 9.09
CA PHE A 88 -0.74 -6.55 8.54
C PHE A 88 -0.88 -6.88 7.05
N GLU A 89 -2.11 -7.16 6.62
CA GLU A 89 -2.46 -7.39 5.21
C GLU A 89 -3.67 -6.52 4.88
N GLY A 90 -3.62 -5.73 3.80
CA GLY A 90 -4.71 -4.82 3.48
C GLY A 90 -4.66 -4.23 2.08
N ASP A 91 -5.77 -3.64 1.66
CA ASP A 91 -5.90 -3.01 0.35
C ASP A 91 -5.80 -1.48 0.46
N ALA A 92 -4.94 -0.89 -0.38
CA ALA A 92 -4.83 0.54 -0.58
C ALA A 92 -5.66 0.98 -1.79
N LYS A 93 -6.59 1.91 -1.59
CA LYS A 93 -7.44 2.48 -2.63
C LYS A 93 -7.51 4.00 -2.47
N GLY A 94 -6.76 4.72 -3.31
CA GLY A 94 -6.61 6.16 -3.20
C GLY A 94 -6.03 6.56 -1.84
N ASN A 95 -6.84 7.26 -1.04
CA ASN A 95 -6.46 7.72 0.30
C ASN A 95 -6.93 6.79 1.42
N GLU A 96 -7.46 5.60 1.11
CA GLU A 96 -7.89 4.63 2.11
C GLU A 96 -6.99 3.40 2.11
N LEU A 97 -6.67 2.92 3.32
CA LEU A 97 -5.99 1.65 3.57
C LEU A 97 -6.82 0.87 4.57
N VAL A 98 -7.29 -0.30 4.17
CA VAL A 98 -8.16 -1.16 4.98
C VAL A 98 -7.56 -2.55 5.01
N GLY A 99 -7.39 -3.14 6.20
CA GLY A 99 -6.76 -4.45 6.32
C GLY A 99 -6.92 -5.09 7.66
N THR A 100 -6.29 -6.24 7.84
CA THR A 100 -6.28 -7.01 9.08
C THR A 100 -4.87 -7.04 9.66
N LEU A 101 -4.74 -6.60 10.91
CA LEU A 101 -3.59 -6.89 11.75
C LEU A 101 -3.79 -8.25 12.43
N THR A 102 -2.93 -9.21 12.11
CA THR A 102 -2.77 -10.46 12.85
C THR A 102 -1.63 -10.30 13.85
N THR A 103 -1.93 -10.48 15.14
CA THR A 103 -0.92 -10.38 16.17
C THR A 103 -0.04 -11.63 16.24
N LYS A 104 1.14 -11.53 16.86
CA LYS A 104 1.99 -12.70 17.15
C LYS A 104 1.23 -13.85 17.82
N GLY A 105 0.23 -13.53 18.66
CA GLY A 105 -0.62 -14.50 19.35
C GLY A 105 -1.78 -15.05 18.51
N GLY A 106 -1.92 -14.63 17.25
CA GLY A 106 -2.96 -15.08 16.33
C GLY A 106 -4.27 -14.28 16.40
N SER A 107 -4.39 -13.29 17.28
CA SER A 107 -5.58 -12.42 17.31
C SER A 107 -5.65 -11.59 16.04
N LYS A 108 -6.86 -11.38 15.51
CA LYS A 108 -7.09 -10.60 14.29
C LYS A 108 -7.90 -9.36 14.59
N VAL A 109 -7.50 -8.24 14.02
CA VAL A 109 -8.12 -6.93 14.23
C VAL A 109 -8.18 -6.20 12.90
N GLU A 110 -9.36 -5.71 12.51
CA GLU A 110 -9.48 -4.82 11.35
C GLU A 110 -8.89 -3.44 11.68
N LEU A 111 -8.11 -2.90 10.75
CA LEU A 111 -7.57 -1.55 10.79
C LEU A 111 -8.02 -0.79 9.56
N ARG A 112 -8.31 0.50 9.77
CA ARG A 112 -8.55 1.48 8.70
C ARG A 112 -7.67 2.68 8.93
N ALA A 113 -7.08 3.17 7.85
CA ALA A 113 -6.31 4.40 7.85
C ALA A 113 -6.63 5.26 6.62
N THR A 114 -6.49 6.56 6.78
CA THR A 114 -6.66 7.56 5.73
C THR A 114 -5.35 8.30 5.51
N ARG A 115 -4.95 8.49 4.24
CA ARG A 115 -3.78 9.30 3.89
C ARG A 115 -4.10 10.78 4.11
N THR A 116 -3.19 11.48 4.77
CA THR A 116 -3.34 12.90 5.13
C THR A 116 -2.28 13.79 4.50
N GLN A 117 -1.14 13.23 4.10
CA GLN A 117 -0.05 13.92 3.37
C GLN A 117 0.65 12.91 2.46
N GLN A 118 1.14 13.36 1.31
CA GLN A 118 1.94 12.59 0.35
C GLN A 118 3.38 13.13 0.34
#